data_AF-D3AKK3-F1
#
_entry.id   AF-D3AKK3-F1
#
_cell.length_a   1.000
_cell.length_b   1.000
_cell.length_c   1.000
_cell.angle_alpha   90.00
_cell.angle_beta   90.00
_cell.angle_gamma   90.00
#
_symmetry.space_group_name_H-M   'P 1'
#
loop_
_entity.id
_entity.type
_entity.pdbx_description
1 polymer ?
#
loop_
_entity_poly.entity_id
_entity_poly.type
_entity_poly.pdbx_seq_one_letter_code
_entity_poly.pdbx_strand_id
1 'polypeptide(L)'
;MLERMLERISESAYQKNFILKGGFLIASIVGLDTRTTMDMDATIRGLPVNEQSVREMFEEICRIKLNDDVSFTFRYIEEIREGDEYTGYRVALT
;
A
#
# COMPACT_ATOMS: atom_id res chain seq x y z
N MET A 1 -9.63 7.69 -0.11
CA MET A 1 -9.58 6.29 -0.61
C MET A 1 -8.31 5.59 -0.14
N LEU A 2 -7.12 6.19 -0.32
CA LEU A 2 -5.86 5.65 0.21
C LEU A 2 -5.89 5.42 1.74
N GLU A 3 -6.59 6.27 2.49
CA GLU A 3 -6.78 6.12 3.95
C GLU A 3 -7.51 4.83 4.30
N ARG A 4 -8.52 4.44 3.50
CA ARG A 4 -9.29 3.22 3.71
C ARG A 4 -8.46 1.97 3.43
N MET A 5 -7.51 2.07 2.50
CA MET A 5 -6.53 1.01 2.27
C MET A 5 -5.50 0.96 3.39
N LEU A 6 -5.01 2.13 3.86
CA LEU A 6 -4.09 2.19 4.99
C LEU A 6 -4.72 1.62 6.28
N GLU A 7 -6.01 1.86 6.50
CA GLU A 7 -6.74 1.27 7.64
C GLU A 7 -6.85 -0.25 7.52
N ARG A 8 -7.07 -0.80 6.31
CA ARG A 8 -7.01 -2.26 6.10
C ARG A 8 -5.61 -2.81 6.35
N ILE A 9 -4.56 -2.10 5.96
CA ILE A 9 -3.18 -2.47 6.30
C ILE A 9 -2.99 -2.45 7.83
N SER A 10 -3.53 -1.46 8.54
CA SER A 10 -3.39 -1.36 9.99
C SER A 10 -4.11 -2.48 10.74
N GLU A 11 -5.23 -2.98 10.21
CA GLU A 11 -5.97 -4.12 10.76
C GLU A 11 -5.46 -5.49 10.25
N SER A 12 -4.47 -5.50 9.36
CA SER A 12 -3.91 -6.73 8.78
C SER A 12 -2.81 -7.35 9.64
N ALA A 13 -2.51 -8.63 9.40
CA ALA A 13 -1.35 -9.30 9.97
C ALA A 13 -0.01 -8.62 9.60
N TYR A 14 0.00 -7.77 8.58
CA TYR A 14 1.20 -7.10 8.06
C TYR A 14 1.42 -5.70 8.63
N GLN A 15 0.57 -5.21 9.54
CA GLN A 15 0.64 -3.85 10.10
C GLN A 15 2.07 -3.43 10.51
N LYS A 16 2.81 -4.34 11.16
CA LYS A 16 4.16 -4.06 11.67
C LYS A 16 5.26 -4.18 10.60
N ASN A 17 4.91 -4.67 9.43
CA ASN A 17 5.82 -4.85 8.30
C ASN A 17 5.82 -3.65 7.37
N PHE A 18 4.72 -2.90 7.28
CA PHE A 18 4.61 -1.72 6.44
C PHE A 18 5.11 -0.46 7.16
N ILE A 19 6.07 0.23 6.53
CA ILE A 19 6.55 1.56 6.92
C ILE A 19 6.06 2.56 5.89
N LEU A 20 5.09 3.40 6.27
CA LEU A 20 4.55 4.46 5.41
C LEU A 20 5.60 5.57 5.21
N LYS A 21 5.72 6.09 3.99
CA LYS A 21 6.66 7.16 3.62
C LYS A 21 6.09 8.04 2.50
N GLY A 22 6.90 8.97 2.00
CA GLY A 22 6.59 9.75 0.81
C GLY A 22 5.55 10.85 1.03
N GLY A 23 5.03 11.38 -0.07
CA GLY A 23 4.16 12.56 -0.08
C GLY A 23 2.84 12.36 0.66
N PHE A 24 2.30 11.14 0.66
CA PHE A 24 1.04 10.84 1.35
C PHE A 24 1.18 11.02 2.87
N LEU A 25 2.30 10.57 3.46
CA LEU A 25 2.61 10.79 4.87
C LEU A 25 2.81 12.28 5.19
N ILE A 26 3.56 13.01 4.35
CA ILE A 26 3.81 14.43 4.59
C ILE A 26 2.50 15.22 4.53
N ALA A 27 1.64 14.93 3.56
CA ALA A 27 0.34 15.57 3.44
C ALA A 27 -0.56 15.31 4.66
N SER A 28 -0.55 14.08 5.20
CA SER A 28 -1.36 13.74 6.38
C SER A 28 -0.85 14.41 7.67
N ILE A 29 0.45 14.64 7.81
CA ILE A 29 1.04 15.34 8.97
C ILE A 29 0.80 16.85 8.88
N VAL A 30 0.95 17.45 7.70
CA VAL A 30 0.91 18.91 7.51
C VAL A 30 -0.52 19.44 7.37
N GLY A 31 -1.50 18.57 7.09
CA GLY A 31 -2.91 18.97 6.93
C GLY A 31 -3.16 19.73 5.63
N LEU A 32 -2.48 19.34 4.54
CA LEU A 32 -2.69 19.94 3.23
C LEU A 32 -4.00 19.43 2.62
N ASP A 33 -4.99 20.32 2.46
CA ASP A 33 -6.28 20.00 1.84
C ASP A 33 -6.18 19.75 0.32
N THR A 34 -5.10 20.20 -0.33
CA THR A 34 -4.84 19.91 -1.74
C THR A 34 -3.99 18.66 -1.86
N ARG A 35 -4.61 17.52 -2.20
CA ARG A 35 -3.84 16.32 -2.58
C ARG A 35 -3.06 16.60 -3.87
N THR A 36 -1.74 16.60 -3.77
CA THR A 36 -0.83 16.62 -4.93
C THR A 36 -0.35 15.21 -5.32
N THR A 37 -0.54 14.21 -4.46
CA THR A 37 -0.14 12.81 -4.70
C THR A 37 -1.35 11.88 -4.82
N MET A 38 -1.34 11.05 -5.86
CA MET A 38 -2.35 10.01 -6.12
C MET A 38 -1.94 8.64 -5.56
N ASP A 39 -0.67 8.49 -5.16
CA ASP A 39 -0.07 7.22 -4.76
C ASP A 39 0.26 7.22 -3.26
N MET A 40 0.41 6.01 -2.69
CA MET A 40 0.89 5.76 -1.33
C MET A 40 2.19 4.96 -1.38
N ASP A 41 3.27 5.53 -0.85
CA ASP A 41 4.57 4.87 -0.80
C ASP A 41 4.78 4.16 0.54
N ALA A 42 5.21 2.90 0.49
CA ALA A 42 5.58 2.15 1.69
C ALA A 42 6.84 1.33 1.47
N THR A 43 7.52 1.00 2.58
CA THR A 43 8.60 0.01 2.63
C THR A 43 8.13 -1.19 3.43
N ILE A 44 8.33 -2.40 2.92
CA ILE A 44 8.01 -3.65 3.63
C ILE A 44 9.28 -4.14 4.33
N ARG A 45 9.18 -4.44 5.63
CA ARG A 45 10.29 -4.93 6.47
C ARG A 45 10.00 -6.32 7.00
N GLY A 46 11.02 -7.18 6.96
CA GLY A 46 10.99 -8.51 7.58
C GLY A 46 10.14 -9.53 6.83
N LEU A 47 9.72 -9.22 5.60
CA LEU A 47 9.03 -10.11 4.68
C LEU A 47 9.70 -10.05 3.32
N PRO A 48 9.63 -11.13 2.52
CA PRO A 48 10.04 -11.10 1.12
C PRO A 48 9.27 -10.02 0.34
N VAL A 49 9.96 -9.36 -0.56
CA VAL A 49 9.36 -8.39 -1.49
C VAL A 49 9.63 -8.90 -2.91
N ASN A 50 8.73 -9.75 -3.37
CA ASN A 50 8.66 -10.26 -4.75
C ASN A 50 7.20 -10.28 -5.20
N GLU A 51 6.96 -10.45 -6.51
CA GLU A 51 5.60 -10.37 -7.08
C GLU A 51 4.59 -11.26 -6.35
N GLN A 52 4.95 -12.52 -6.09
CA GLN A 52 4.06 -13.48 -5.44
C GLN A 52 3.70 -13.04 -4.01
N SER A 53 4.72 -12.76 -3.19
CA SER A 53 4.50 -12.33 -1.79
C SER A 53 3.69 -11.05 -1.69
N VAL A 54 3.94 -10.07 -2.57
CA VAL A 54 3.21 -8.80 -2.56
C VAL A 54 1.77 -8.99 -3.03
N ARG A 55 1.54 -9.81 -4.06
CA ARG A 55 0.19 -10.16 -4.52
C ARG A 55 -0.62 -10.81 -3.39
N GLU A 56 -0.06 -11.83 -2.74
CA GLU A 56 -0.72 -12.54 -1.62
C GLU A 56 -1.07 -11.58 -0.49
N MET A 57 -0.11 -10.72 -0.07
CA MET A 57 -0.35 -9.70 0.96
C MET A 57 -1.54 -8.80 0.59
N PHE A 58 -1.56 -8.25 -0.61
CA PHE A 58 -2.62 -7.32 -1.01
C PHE A 58 -3.97 -8.02 -1.21
N GLU A 59 -4.01 -9.26 -1.69
CA GLU A 59 -5.24 -10.05 -1.73
C GLU A 59 -5.81 -10.31 -0.33
N GLU A 60 -4.95 -10.64 0.65
CA GLU A 60 -5.35 -10.78 2.05
C GLU A 60 -5.87 -9.48 2.64
N ILE A 61 -5.17 -8.37 2.42
CA ILE A 61 -5.57 -7.06 2.94
C ILE A 61 -6.90 -6.60 2.32
N CYS A 62 -7.11 -6.83 1.02
CA CYS A 62 -8.37 -6.45 0.34
C CYS A 62 -9.59 -7.21 0.89
N ARG A 63 -9.40 -8.42 1.45
CA ARG A 63 -10.48 -9.21 2.06
C ARG A 63 -10.94 -8.65 3.42
N ILE A 64 -10.16 -7.78 4.06
CA ILE A 64 -10.52 -7.18 5.35
C ILE A 64 -11.74 -6.27 5.17
N LYS A 65 -12.77 -6.52 5.98
CA LYS A 65 -14.02 -5.75 6.01
C LYS A 65 -14.00 -4.79 7.19
N LEU A 66 -14.14 -3.49 6.89
CA LEU A 66 -14.19 -2.42 7.90
C LEU A 66 -15.58 -1.80 8.07
N ASN A 67 -16.62 -2.36 7.42
CA ASN A 67 -17.98 -1.79 7.41
C ASN A 67 -18.02 -0.30 7.01
N ASP A 68 -17.14 0.09 6.08
CA ASP A 68 -16.95 1.47 5.60
C ASP A 68 -17.52 1.67 4.19
N ASP A 69 -18.37 0.74 3.71
CA ASP A 69 -18.94 0.68 2.35
C ASP A 69 -17.90 0.71 1.21
N VAL A 70 -16.62 0.43 1.51
CA VAL A 70 -15.54 0.36 0.53
C VAL A 70 -15.10 -1.08 0.30
N SER A 71 -14.89 -1.43 -0.97
CA SER A 71 -14.28 -2.69 -1.37
C SER A 71 -13.06 -2.41 -2.24
N PHE A 72 -12.02 -3.21 -2.08
CA PHE A 72 -10.85 -3.20 -2.96
C PHE A 72 -10.72 -4.54 -3.66
N THR A 73 -10.34 -4.50 -4.92
CA THR A 73 -10.00 -5.67 -5.73
C THR A 73 -8.61 -5.47 -6.30
N PHE A 74 -7.77 -6.50 -6.17
CA PHE A 74 -6.45 -6.51 -6.79
C PHE A 74 -6.60 -6.49 -8.32
N ARG A 75 -5.88 -5.57 -8.99
CA ARG A 75 -5.92 -5.45 -10.46
C ARG A 75 -4.66 -6.02 -11.10
N TYR A 76 -3.52 -5.40 -10.79
CA TYR A 76 -2.23 -5.82 -11.31
C TYR A 76 -1.11 -5.39 -10.37
N ILE A 77 0.03 -6.01 -10.57
CA ILE A 77 1.31 -5.68 -9.96
C ILE A 77 2.33 -5.55 -11.08
N GLU A 78 3.18 -4.55 -10.99
CA GLU A 78 4.28 -4.33 -11.90
C GLU A 78 5.55 -4.05 -11.10
N GLU A 79 6.66 -4.62 -11.56
CA GLU A 79 7.97 -4.25 -11.02
C GLU A 79 8.29 -2.82 -11.47
N ILE A 80 8.82 -2.04 -10.53
CA ILE A 80 9.28 -0.69 -10.77
C ILE A 80 10.75 -0.59 -10.37
N ARG A 81 11.47 0.32 -11.02
CA ARG A 81 12.92 0.52 -10.81
C ARG A 81 13.76 -0.71 -11.17
N GLU A 82 13.40 -1.35 -12.28
CA GLU A 82 14.16 -2.46 -12.85
C GLU A 82 15.60 -2.02 -13.13
N GLY A 83 16.58 -2.70 -12.53
CA GLY A 83 18.01 -2.37 -12.65
C GLY A 83 18.60 -1.42 -11.59
N ASP A 84 17.79 -0.90 -10.67
CA ASP A 84 18.29 -0.17 -9.49
C ASP A 84 18.77 -1.13 -8.39
N GLU A 85 19.56 -0.60 -7.44
CA GLU A 85 20.02 -1.35 -6.25
C GLU A 85 18.86 -1.88 -5.38
N TYR A 86 17.67 -1.27 -5.50
CA TYR A 86 16.46 -1.68 -4.80
C TYR A 86 15.29 -1.77 -5.78
N THR A 87 14.92 -3.00 -6.12
CA THR A 87 13.69 -3.28 -6.87
C THR A 87 12.46 -3.02 -5.99
N GLY A 88 11.37 -2.60 -6.62
CA GLY A 88 10.11 -2.32 -5.95
C GLY A 88 8.92 -2.80 -6.77
N TYR A 89 7.74 -2.77 -6.17
CA TYR A 89 6.49 -3.13 -6.85
C TYR A 89 5.47 -2.02 -6.71
N ARG A 90 4.79 -1.72 -7.81
CA ARG A 90 3.56 -0.93 -7.80
C ARG A 90 2.38 -1.88 -7.89
N VAL A 91 1.44 -1.71 -6.96
CA VAL A 91 0.19 -2.48 -6.92
C VAL A 91 -0.96 -1.53 -7.26
N ALA A 92 -1.78 -1.93 -8.23
CA ALA A 92 -3.01 -1.22 -8.57
C ALA A 92 -4.22 -1.97 -8.02
N LEU A 93 -5.14 -1.22 -7.41
CA LEU A 93 -6.40 -1.71 -6.85
C LEU A 93 -7.58 -0.98 -7.50
N THR A 94 -8.76 -1.59 -7.48
CA THR A 94 -10.05 -0.95 -7.85
C THR A 94 -11.04 -1.08 -6.72
#